data_AF-A0A7Y7CGE2-F1
#
_entry.id   AF-A0A7Y7CGE2-F1
#
_cell.length_a   1.000
_cell.length_b   1.000
_cell.length_c   1.000
_cell.angle_alpha   90.00
_cell.angle_beta   90.00
_cell.angle_gamma   90.00
#
_symmetry.space_group_name_H-M   'P 1'
#
loop_
_entity.id
_entity.type
_entity.pdbx_description
1 polymer ?
#
loop_
_entity_poly.entity_id
_entity_poly.type
_entity_poly.pdbx_seq_one_letter_code
_entity_poly.pdbx_strand_id
1 'polypeptide(L)'
;MVFSVHHWAAWAPGLVGHDAWRSWLSQPHPLPAEGAPPLTEMPAMMRRRVDRLGRIALQAAYTCQGDAPPRPMVFASRYGDMGRSVELLEQLAEASPLSPTSFSLSVHNAIGALYSIARGDLTAQSAVAAGAETVEAAFVEACGLLSEGAPEVLVVVYDEPRPAPFAH
;
A
#
# COMPACT_ATOMS: atom_id res chain seq x y z
N MET A 1 -13.76 -20.47 -8.79
CA MET A 1 -13.45 -20.27 -7.36
C MET A 1 -14.41 -19.23 -6.81
N VAL A 2 -14.88 -19.40 -5.57
CA VAL A 2 -15.71 -18.41 -4.86
C VAL A 2 -14.91 -17.93 -3.66
N PHE A 3 -14.82 -16.63 -3.44
CA PHE A 3 -14.23 -16.03 -2.24
C PHE A 3 -15.23 -15.07 -1.60
N SER A 4 -14.97 -14.69 -0.35
CA SER A 4 -15.72 -13.68 0.39
C SER A 4 -14.77 -12.66 1.00
N VAL A 5 -15.22 -11.40 1.10
CA VAL A 5 -14.50 -10.36 1.84
C VAL A 5 -15.01 -10.35 3.28
N HIS A 6 -14.19 -10.81 4.21
CA HIS A 6 -14.54 -10.88 5.64
C HIS A 6 -14.44 -9.52 6.34
N HIS A 7 -13.39 -8.77 6.01
CA HIS A 7 -13.10 -7.46 6.59
C HIS A 7 -12.56 -6.52 5.51
N TRP A 8 -12.79 -5.23 5.69
CA TRP A 8 -12.18 -4.20 4.88
C TRP A 8 -11.86 -2.98 5.75
N ALA A 9 -10.79 -2.28 5.40
CA ALA A 9 -10.49 -0.96 5.89
C ALA A 9 -9.94 -0.14 4.73
N ALA A 10 -10.13 1.17 4.79
CA ALA A 10 -9.62 2.09 3.79
C ALA A 10 -9.24 3.40 4.46
N TRP A 11 -8.30 4.11 3.86
CA TRP A 11 -7.88 5.43 4.29
C TRP A 11 -7.77 6.35 3.09
N ALA A 12 -8.30 7.56 3.23
CA ALA A 12 -8.02 8.68 2.34
C ALA A 12 -8.05 9.98 3.18
N PRO A 13 -7.49 11.10 2.69
CA PRO A 13 -7.55 12.36 3.41
C PRO A 13 -8.98 12.75 3.79
N GLY A 14 -9.23 12.95 5.08
CA GLY A 14 -10.56 13.28 5.61
C GLY A 14 -11.54 12.11 5.72
N LEU A 15 -11.20 10.92 5.23
CA LEU A 15 -12.03 9.71 5.35
C LEU A 15 -11.39 8.70 6.30
N VAL A 16 -11.83 8.75 7.56
CA VAL A 16 -11.36 7.84 8.62
C VAL A 16 -12.54 7.02 9.14
N GLY A 17 -12.41 5.70 9.06
CA GLY A 17 -13.41 4.75 9.54
C GLY A 17 -14.58 4.50 8.57
N HIS A 18 -15.32 3.44 8.82
CA HIS A 18 -16.37 2.96 7.91
C HIS A 18 -17.51 3.95 7.69
N ASP A 19 -17.87 4.74 8.70
CA ASP A 19 -18.98 5.69 8.59
C ASP A 19 -18.66 6.86 7.67
N ALA A 20 -17.43 7.39 7.74
CA ALA A 20 -16.95 8.42 6.82
C ALA A 20 -16.96 7.92 5.36
N TRP A 21 -16.49 6.68 5.15
CA TRP A 21 -16.52 6.04 3.84
C TRP A 21 -17.93 5.79 3.32
N ARG A 22 -18.84 5.30 4.16
CA ARG A 22 -20.26 5.09 3.78
C ARG A 22 -20.94 6.41 3.41
N SER A 23 -20.69 7.46 4.18
CA SER A 23 -21.18 8.81 3.89
C SER A 23 -20.66 9.30 2.53
N TRP A 24 -19.34 9.22 2.31
CA TRP A 24 -18.72 9.62 1.05
C TRP A 24 -19.21 8.80 -0.15
N LEU A 25 -19.38 7.48 -0.01
CA LEU A 25 -19.93 6.62 -1.08
C LEU A 25 -21.37 7.00 -1.45
N SER A 26 -22.16 7.50 -0.50
CA SER A 26 -23.51 7.97 -0.77
C SER A 26 -23.55 9.31 -1.52
N GLN A 27 -22.54 10.16 -1.32
CA GLN A 27 -22.41 11.48 -1.93
C GLN A 27 -20.93 11.82 -2.20
N PRO A 28 -20.34 11.28 -3.28
CA PRO A 28 -18.92 11.48 -3.57
C PRO A 28 -18.60 12.94 -3.82
N HIS A 29 -17.52 13.41 -3.20
CA HIS A 29 -16.97 14.74 -3.38
C HIS A 29 -15.44 14.67 -3.48
N PRO A 30 -14.79 15.68 -4.08
CA PRO A 30 -13.34 15.74 -4.14
C PRO A 30 -12.72 15.68 -2.73
N LEU A 31 -11.71 14.81 -2.58
CA LEU A 31 -10.95 14.71 -1.33
C LEU A 31 -9.74 15.66 -1.37
N PRO A 32 -9.25 16.10 -0.20
CA PRO A 32 -8.00 16.85 -0.13
C PRO A 32 -6.84 16.07 -0.79
N ALA A 33 -5.96 16.77 -1.49
CA ALA A 33 -4.77 16.16 -2.11
C ALA A 33 -3.73 15.71 -1.06
N GLU A 34 -3.69 16.42 0.07
CA GLU A 34 -2.69 16.28 1.13
C GLU A 34 -3.18 15.49 2.34
N GLY A 35 -2.23 14.99 3.12
CA GLY A 35 -2.48 14.30 4.39
C GLY A 35 -1.89 12.90 4.41
N ALA A 36 -1.52 12.44 5.59
CA ALA A 36 -1.02 11.09 5.83
C ALA A 36 -1.54 10.56 7.16
N PRO A 37 -1.85 9.26 7.29
CA PRO A 37 -2.21 8.70 8.57
C PRO A 37 -1.00 8.64 9.51
N PRO A 38 -1.24 8.63 10.83
CA PRO A 38 -0.16 8.64 11.81
C PRO A 38 0.63 7.33 11.84
N LEU A 39 0.02 6.19 11.48
CA LEU A 39 0.62 4.85 11.48
C LEU A 39 1.21 4.46 12.84
N THR A 40 0.50 4.77 13.93
CA THR A 40 0.98 4.58 15.31
C THR A 40 1.27 3.13 15.69
N GLU A 41 0.64 2.20 14.99
CA GLU A 41 0.73 0.74 15.16
C GLU A 41 2.11 0.20 14.74
N MET A 42 2.78 0.86 13.79
CA MET A 42 4.14 0.48 13.40
C MET A 42 5.17 0.99 14.42
N PRO A 43 6.19 0.20 14.81
CA PRO A 43 7.27 0.67 15.68
C PRO A 43 7.92 1.96 15.19
N ALA A 44 8.17 2.90 16.10
CA ALA A 44 8.58 4.27 15.76
C ALA A 44 9.82 4.36 14.86
N MET A 45 10.81 3.48 15.07
CA MET A 45 12.03 3.44 14.26
C MET A 45 11.79 2.99 12.82
N MET A 46 10.88 2.03 12.61
CA MET A 46 10.51 1.59 11.27
C MET A 46 9.64 2.62 10.57
N ARG A 47 8.71 3.22 11.31
CA ARG A 47 7.82 4.27 10.81
C ARG A 47 8.56 5.49 10.24
N ARG A 48 9.78 5.78 10.69
CA ARG A 48 10.63 6.85 10.13
C ARG A 48 11.11 6.56 8.70
N ARG A 49 11.07 5.30 8.26
CA ARG A 49 11.44 4.86 6.90
C ARG A 49 10.26 4.85 5.94
N VAL A 50 9.05 5.12 6.42
CA VAL A 50 7.81 5.07 5.64
C VAL A 50 7.45 6.48 5.19
N ASP A 51 7.40 6.68 3.88
CA ASP A 51 6.88 7.88 3.22
C ASP A 51 5.35 7.97 3.30
N ARG A 52 4.78 8.92 2.56
CA ARG A 52 3.34 9.16 2.54
C ARG A 52 2.56 7.98 1.96
N LEU A 53 2.90 7.51 0.76
CA LEU A 53 2.25 6.38 0.11
C LEU A 53 2.26 5.14 1.01
N GLY A 54 3.43 4.83 1.58
CA GLY A 54 3.58 3.74 2.53
C GLY A 54 2.70 3.93 3.76
N ARG A 55 2.60 5.14 4.33
CA ARG A 55 1.72 5.39 5.49
C ARG A 55 0.27 5.10 5.16
N ILE A 56 -0.19 5.54 3.99
CA ILE A 56 -1.56 5.31 3.50
C ILE A 56 -1.85 3.82 3.40
N ALA A 57 -1.02 3.10 2.65
CA ALA A 57 -1.17 1.66 2.42
C ALA A 57 -1.14 0.88 3.75
N LEU A 58 -0.16 1.19 4.60
CA LEU A 58 0.06 0.44 5.83
C LEU A 58 -0.98 0.76 6.89
N GLN A 59 -1.53 1.97 6.96
CA GLN A 59 -2.62 2.26 7.88
C GLN A 59 -3.84 1.40 7.55
N ALA A 60 -4.22 1.32 6.27
CA ALA A 60 -5.32 0.45 5.85
C ALA A 60 -5.03 -1.03 6.17
N ALA A 61 -3.80 -1.49 5.93
CA ALA A 61 -3.38 -2.86 6.27
C ALA A 61 -3.46 -3.15 7.77
N TYR A 62 -2.90 -2.29 8.63
CA TYR A 62 -2.96 -2.44 10.08
C TYR A 62 -4.40 -2.41 10.60
N THR A 63 -5.23 -1.48 10.11
CA THR A 63 -6.65 -1.39 10.51
C THR A 63 -7.45 -2.61 10.05
N CYS A 64 -7.19 -3.13 8.84
CA CYS A 64 -7.91 -4.29 8.32
C CYS A 64 -7.51 -5.59 9.02
N GLN A 65 -6.21 -5.78 9.27
CA GLN A 65 -5.70 -7.00 9.90
C GLN A 65 -5.90 -6.99 11.42
N GLY A 66 -5.78 -5.84 12.07
CA GLY A 66 -5.85 -5.72 13.54
C GLY A 66 -4.89 -6.70 14.23
N ASP A 67 -5.40 -7.43 15.21
CA ASP A 67 -4.67 -8.47 15.96
C ASP A 67 -4.77 -9.87 15.31
N ALA A 68 -5.37 -9.99 14.12
CA ALA A 68 -5.49 -11.27 13.45
C ALA A 68 -4.12 -11.86 13.10
N PRO A 69 -3.98 -13.19 13.08
CA PRO A 69 -2.70 -13.85 12.85
C PRO A 69 -2.11 -13.50 11.46
N PRO A 70 -0.78 -13.66 11.30
CA PRO A 70 -0.10 -13.62 10.01
C PRO A 70 -0.81 -14.41 8.92
N ARG A 71 -0.85 -13.86 7.71
CA ARG A 71 -1.53 -14.45 6.54
C ARG A 71 -0.87 -13.95 5.27
N PRO A 72 -0.91 -14.71 4.16
CA PRO A 72 -0.37 -14.25 2.90
C PRO A 72 -0.92 -12.88 2.48
N MET A 73 -0.08 -12.07 1.85
CA MET A 73 -0.38 -10.68 1.53
C MET A 73 -0.10 -10.37 0.07
N VAL A 74 -1.02 -9.62 -0.56
CA VAL A 74 -0.87 -9.08 -1.90
C VAL A 74 -0.91 -7.56 -1.81
N PHE A 75 0.22 -6.91 -2.08
CA PHE A 75 0.34 -5.45 -2.15
C PHE A 75 0.26 -5.02 -3.60
N ALA A 76 -0.77 -4.27 -3.97
CA ALA A 76 -1.03 -3.89 -5.33
C ALA A 76 -1.06 -2.37 -5.49
N SER A 77 -0.27 -1.87 -6.43
CA SER A 77 -0.21 -0.46 -6.80
C SER A 77 0.05 -0.37 -8.28
N ARG A 78 -0.65 0.55 -8.97
CA ARG A 78 -0.49 0.69 -10.41
C ARG A 78 0.87 1.28 -10.76
N TYR A 79 1.34 2.22 -9.94
CA TYR A 79 2.53 3.02 -10.23
C TYR A 79 3.69 2.77 -9.25
N GLY A 80 3.44 2.04 -8.16
CA GLY A 80 4.37 1.95 -7.04
C GLY A 80 4.62 3.32 -6.43
N ASP A 81 5.76 3.46 -5.76
CA ASP A 81 6.26 4.77 -5.32
C ASP A 81 6.92 5.53 -6.49
N MET A 82 6.07 6.03 -7.39
CA MET A 82 6.51 6.82 -8.53
C MET A 82 7.17 8.13 -8.09
N GLY A 83 6.73 8.73 -6.98
CA GLY A 83 7.32 9.94 -6.40
C GLY A 83 8.80 9.77 -6.10
N ARG A 84 9.14 8.74 -5.31
CA ARG A 84 10.52 8.38 -5.01
C ARG A 84 11.33 8.00 -6.24
N SER A 85 10.72 7.28 -7.18
CA SER A 85 11.38 6.89 -8.43
C SER A 85 11.78 8.11 -9.26
N VAL A 86 10.90 9.11 -9.38
CA VAL A 86 11.19 10.38 -10.07
C VAL A 86 12.29 11.15 -9.34
N GLU A 87 12.20 11.30 -8.02
CA GLU A 87 13.23 11.99 -7.22
C GLU A 87 14.63 11.37 -7.41
N LEU A 88 14.73 10.04 -7.41
CA LEU A 88 16.00 9.33 -7.64
C LEU A 88 16.55 9.56 -9.05
N LEU A 89 15.68 9.59 -10.06
CA LEU A 89 16.07 9.85 -11.44
C LEU A 89 16.54 11.30 -11.64
N GLU A 90 15.89 12.26 -10.98
CA GLU A 90 16.31 13.67 -10.96
C GLU A 90 17.68 13.82 -10.32
N GLN A 91 17.90 13.24 -9.13
CA GLN A 91 19.21 13.24 -8.47
C GLN A 91 20.29 12.62 -9.36
N LEU A 92 19.98 11.52 -10.06
CA LEU A 92 20.91 10.88 -10.99
C LEU A 92 21.24 11.80 -12.17
N ALA A 93 20.24 12.48 -12.75
CA ALA A 93 20.44 13.42 -13.84
C ALA A 93 21.30 14.63 -13.44
N GLU A 94 21.21 15.05 -12.18
CA GLU A 94 22.01 16.12 -11.59
C GLU A 94 23.40 15.67 -11.09
N ALA A 95 23.75 14.38 -11.24
CA ALA A 95 24.95 13.76 -10.67
C ALA A 95 25.05 13.93 -9.13
N SER A 96 23.91 14.04 -8.46
CA SER A 96 23.80 14.11 -7.00
C SER A 96 23.98 12.72 -6.36
N PRO A 97 24.56 12.62 -5.15
CA PRO A 97 24.67 11.34 -4.46
C PRO A 97 23.31 10.72 -4.15
N LEU A 98 23.09 9.49 -4.61
CA LEU A 98 21.88 8.72 -4.30
C LEU A 98 21.97 8.11 -2.90
N SER A 99 20.90 8.26 -2.12
CA SER A 99 20.77 7.58 -0.82
C SER A 99 20.56 6.07 -1.03
N PRO A 100 21.44 5.19 -0.50
CA PRO A 100 21.24 3.75 -0.58
C PRO A 100 19.91 3.30 0.05
N THR A 101 19.50 3.97 1.13
CA THR A 101 18.21 3.71 1.78
C THR A 101 17.05 4.08 0.85
N SER A 102 17.10 5.26 0.21
CA SER A 102 16.03 5.68 -0.70
C SER A 102 15.93 4.74 -1.90
N PHE A 103 17.07 4.36 -2.48
CA PHE A 103 17.12 3.37 -3.55
C PHE A 103 16.53 2.01 -3.12
N SER A 104 16.89 1.52 -1.93
CA SER A 104 16.35 0.25 -1.41
C SER A 104 14.83 0.28 -1.17
N LEU A 105 14.25 1.46 -0.98
CA LEU A 105 12.82 1.66 -0.79
C LEU A 105 12.07 1.96 -2.10
N SER A 106 12.77 2.10 -3.23
CA SER A 106 12.16 2.39 -4.54
C SER A 106 11.55 1.19 -5.25
N VAL A 107 11.83 -0.03 -4.75
CA VAL A 107 11.27 -1.25 -5.32
C VAL A 107 9.80 -1.40 -4.95
N HIS A 108 8.99 -1.96 -5.87
CA HIS A 108 7.54 -2.07 -5.73
C HIS A 108 7.08 -2.80 -4.45
N ASN A 109 7.86 -3.79 -4.00
CA ASN A 109 7.54 -4.58 -2.81
C ASN A 109 8.00 -3.94 -1.50
N ALA A 110 8.63 -2.76 -1.50
CA ALA A 110 9.21 -2.14 -0.30
C ALA A 110 8.17 -1.90 0.80
N ILE A 111 6.98 -1.40 0.45
CA ILE A 111 5.90 -1.13 1.40
C ILE A 111 5.43 -2.42 2.09
N GLY A 112 5.19 -3.49 1.30
CA GLY A 112 4.82 -4.80 1.83
C GLY A 112 5.92 -5.41 2.72
N ALA A 113 7.18 -5.25 2.33
CA ALA A 113 8.32 -5.72 3.12
C ALA A 113 8.47 -4.96 4.45
N LEU A 114 8.24 -3.64 4.47
CA LEU A 114 8.25 -2.86 5.72
C LEU A 114 7.15 -3.32 6.68
N TYR A 115 5.97 -3.66 6.14
CA TYR A 115 4.86 -4.20 6.93
C TYR A 115 5.19 -5.56 7.54
N SER A 116 5.69 -6.50 6.73
CA SER A 116 6.02 -7.86 7.19
C SER A 116 7.11 -7.84 8.25
N ILE A 117 8.18 -7.06 8.04
CA ILE A 117 9.26 -6.88 9.02
C ILE A 117 8.72 -6.28 10.33
N ALA A 118 7.81 -5.29 10.25
CA ALA A 118 7.29 -4.62 11.44
C ALA A 118 6.38 -5.51 12.27
N ARG A 119 5.68 -6.45 11.63
CA ARG A 119 4.82 -7.43 12.30
C ARG A 119 5.53 -8.74 12.66
N GLY A 120 6.76 -8.95 12.19
CA GLY A 120 7.42 -10.26 12.26
C GLY A 120 6.67 -11.33 11.47
N ASP A 121 5.98 -10.93 10.40
CA ASP A 121 5.20 -11.81 9.54
C ASP A 121 6.12 -12.44 8.47
N LEU A 122 6.21 -13.77 8.45
CA LEU A 122 7.04 -14.55 7.52
C LEU A 122 6.21 -15.27 6.45
N THR A 123 4.92 -14.98 6.34
CA THR A 123 4.06 -15.57 5.33
C THR A 123 4.37 -15.02 3.93
N ALA A 124 3.85 -15.69 2.90
CA ALA A 124 4.08 -15.28 1.52
C ALA A 124 3.59 -13.85 1.26
N GLN A 125 4.41 -13.06 0.56
CA GLN A 125 4.07 -11.70 0.18
C GLN A 125 4.40 -11.49 -1.30
N SER A 126 3.44 -10.98 -2.06
CA SER A 126 3.64 -10.57 -3.45
C SER A 126 3.27 -9.11 -3.66
N ALA A 127 3.93 -8.50 -4.65
CA ALA A 127 3.69 -7.12 -5.05
C ALA A 127 3.27 -7.10 -6.52
N VAL A 128 2.08 -6.56 -6.80
CA VAL A 128 1.41 -6.67 -8.11
C VAL A 128 1.21 -5.29 -8.72
N ALA A 129 1.45 -5.19 -10.02
CA ALA A 129 1.10 -4.04 -10.86
C ALA A 129 0.66 -4.56 -12.22
N ALA A 130 -0.50 -4.11 -12.70
CA ALA A 130 -1.05 -4.52 -13.99
C ALA A 130 -1.77 -3.36 -14.70
N GLY A 131 -1.28 -2.13 -14.54
CA GLY A 131 -1.91 -0.98 -15.19
C GLY A 131 -3.29 -0.68 -14.62
N ALA A 132 -4.28 -0.49 -15.50
CA ALA A 132 -5.66 -0.23 -15.08
C ALA A 132 -6.29 -1.44 -14.37
N GLU A 133 -5.79 -2.63 -14.68
CA GLU A 133 -6.25 -3.93 -14.22
C GLU A 133 -5.56 -4.38 -12.92
N THR A 134 -4.87 -3.46 -12.22
CA THR A 134 -4.07 -3.77 -11.01
C THR A 134 -4.92 -4.36 -9.89
N VAL A 135 -6.16 -3.87 -9.72
CA VAL A 135 -7.07 -4.37 -8.68
C VAL A 135 -7.49 -5.80 -8.99
N GLU A 136 -7.90 -6.05 -10.23
CA GLU A 136 -8.30 -7.35 -10.74
C GLU A 136 -7.15 -8.36 -10.62
N ALA A 137 -5.94 -7.96 -11.03
CA ALA A 137 -4.74 -8.79 -10.91
C ALA A 137 -4.42 -9.14 -9.45
N ALA A 138 -4.63 -8.21 -8.51
CA ALA A 138 -4.44 -8.48 -7.08
C ALA A 138 -5.41 -9.55 -6.55
N PHE A 139 -6.67 -9.52 -7.00
CA PHE A 139 -7.65 -10.54 -6.64
C PHE A 139 -7.37 -11.89 -7.31
N VAL A 140 -6.85 -11.90 -8.55
CA VAL A 140 -6.41 -13.13 -9.21
C VAL A 140 -5.26 -13.78 -8.44
N GLU A 141 -4.25 -13.00 -8.04
CA GLU A 141 -3.14 -13.45 -7.21
C GLU A 141 -3.64 -13.99 -5.86
N ALA A 142 -4.55 -13.28 -5.19
CA ALA A 142 -5.15 -13.74 -3.94
C ALA A 142 -5.93 -15.06 -4.12
N CYS A 143 -6.65 -15.22 -5.22
CA CYS A 143 -7.32 -16.48 -5.55
C CYS A 143 -6.31 -17.62 -5.80
N GLY A 144 -5.14 -17.33 -6.36
CA GLY A 144 -4.02 -18.28 -6.47
C GLY A 144 -3.59 -18.79 -5.09
N LEU A 145 -3.28 -17.87 -4.18
CA LEU A 145 -2.89 -18.20 -2.80
C LEU A 145 -3.97 -19.00 -2.04
N LEU A 146 -5.25 -18.64 -2.21
CA LEU A 146 -6.37 -19.41 -1.66
C LEU A 146 -6.46 -20.82 -2.28
N SER A 147 -6.18 -20.97 -3.58
CA SER A 147 -6.15 -22.27 -4.28
C SER A 147 -5.05 -23.19 -3.73
N GLU A 148 -3.93 -22.60 -3.32
CA GLU A 148 -2.78 -23.29 -2.75
C GLU A 148 -2.99 -23.69 -1.28
N GLY A 149 -4.12 -23.30 -0.68
CA GLY A 149 -4.51 -23.69 0.67
C GLY A 149 -4.36 -22.60 1.73
N ALA A 150 -4.06 -21.35 1.36
CA ALA A 150 -4.14 -20.25 2.30
C ALA A 150 -5.59 -20.09 2.81
N PRO A 151 -5.83 -20.01 4.14
CA PRO A 151 -7.18 -19.86 4.66
C PRO A 151 -7.76 -18.46 4.41
N GLU A 152 -6.92 -17.44 4.41
CA GLU A 152 -7.27 -16.03 4.18
C GLU A 152 -6.07 -15.31 3.55
N VAL A 153 -6.33 -14.26 2.78
CA VAL A 153 -5.30 -13.41 2.14
C VAL A 153 -5.63 -11.95 2.43
N LEU A 154 -4.64 -11.16 2.81
CA LEU A 154 -4.77 -9.70 2.90
C LEU A 154 -4.43 -9.08 1.54
N VAL A 155 -5.37 -8.36 0.96
CA VAL A 155 -5.14 -7.59 -0.27
C VAL A 155 -5.11 -6.10 0.08
N VAL A 156 -4.01 -5.42 -0.27
CA VAL A 156 -3.82 -3.99 -0.03
C VAL A 156 -3.65 -3.31 -1.38
N VAL A 157 -4.63 -2.50 -1.78
CA VAL A 157 -4.57 -1.67 -2.98
C VAL A 157 -4.26 -0.23 -2.56
N TYR A 158 -3.26 0.38 -3.19
CA TYR A 158 -2.83 1.72 -2.85
C TYR A 158 -2.20 2.42 -4.05
N ASP A 159 -2.44 3.73 -4.15
CA ASP A 159 -1.80 4.59 -5.13
C ASP A 159 -1.87 6.04 -4.62
N GLU A 160 -1.00 6.89 -5.17
CA GLU A 160 -1.04 8.33 -5.00
C GLU A 160 -1.17 9.01 -6.38
N PRO A 161 -1.61 10.28 -6.43
CA PRO A 161 -1.52 11.08 -7.65
C PRO A 161 -0.10 11.05 -8.22
N ARG A 162 0.01 10.90 -9.54
CA ARG A 162 1.31 10.91 -10.21
C ARG A 162 2.01 12.26 -9.97
N PRO A 163 3.31 12.26 -9.63
CA PRO A 163 4.08 13.49 -9.47
C PRO A 163 4.22 14.20 -10.83
N ALA A 164 4.53 15.50 -10.80
CA ALA A 164 5.09 16.15 -11.98
C ALA A 164 6.39 15.43 -12.41
N PRO A 165 6.72 15.32 -13.71
CA PRO A 165 5.99 15.84 -14.87
C PRO A 165 4.85 14.92 -15.39
N PHE A 166 4.52 13.85 -14.66
CA PHE A 166 3.55 12.82 -15.08
C PHE A 166 2.10 13.10 -14.66
N ALA A 167 1.80 14.31 -14.19
CA ALA A 167 0.49 14.70 -13.63
C ALA A 167 -0.62 14.96 -14.67
N HIS A 168 -0.49 14.43 -15.90
CA HIS A 168 -1.38 14.69 -17.04
C HIS A 168 -2.56 13.74 -17.15
#